data_AF-A0A7W7U7V5-F1
#
_entry.id   AF-A0A7W7U7V5-F1
#
_cell.length_a   1.000
_cell.length_b   1.000
_cell.length_c   1.000
_cell.angle_alpha   90.00
_cell.angle_beta   90.00
_cell.angle_gamma   90.00
#
_symmetry.space_group_name_H-M   'P 1'
#
loop_
_entity.id
_entity.type
_entity.pdbx_description
1 polymer ?
#
loop_
_entity_poly.entity_id
_entity_poly.type
_entity_poly.pdbx_seq_one_letter_code
_entity_poly.pdbx_strand_id
1 'polypeptide(L)'
;MRTVVEADCAVTQVSDTATATDGSGSLTSNTVELAVAPGAHCKPEVTVNKEICTVSNPHACGPGGAGPWAKKSPVGLLQLLGTAYWRITVTNTGPVEATGVTVNDPTTHGCQAAAGTFDLAVGASRQVYCDSFLLALPLKNTASATFSGLNEPPGTPPTTSAPSSAIACSLLCILTKES
;
A
#
# COMPACT_ATOMS: atom_id res chain seq x y z
N MET A 1 -11.20 -28.96 -29.49
CA MET A 1 -10.45 -27.72 -29.21
C MET A 1 -10.65 -27.39 -27.74
N ARG A 2 -9.59 -27.05 -27.01
CA ARG A 2 -9.66 -26.64 -25.59
C ARG A 2 -9.01 -25.26 -25.49
N THR A 3 -9.78 -24.27 -25.09
CA THR A 3 -9.26 -22.93 -24.79
C THR A 3 -8.66 -22.95 -23.39
N VAL A 4 -7.42 -22.51 -23.25
CA VAL A 4 -6.74 -22.32 -21.97
C VAL A 4 -6.61 -20.82 -21.75
N VAL A 5 -7.20 -20.32 -20.68
CA VAL A 5 -7.06 -18.92 -20.27
C VAL A 5 -5.83 -18.83 -19.38
N GLU A 6 -4.95 -17.86 -19.63
CA GLU A 6 -3.83 -17.60 -18.73
C GLU A 6 -4.31 -17.05 -17.38
N ALA A 7 -3.46 -17.11 -16.35
CA ALA A 7 -3.75 -16.59 -15.02
C ALA A 7 -3.63 -15.05 -15.00
N ASP A 8 -4.47 -14.38 -15.79
CA ASP A 8 -4.62 -12.93 -15.78
C ASP A 8 -5.83 -12.54 -14.94
N CYS A 9 -5.62 -11.59 -14.02
CA CYS A 9 -6.65 -11.06 -13.14
C CYS A 9 -7.64 -10.13 -13.86
N ALA A 10 -7.33 -9.71 -15.09
CA ALA A 10 -8.23 -8.92 -15.91
C ALA A 10 -9.28 -9.76 -16.67
N VAL A 11 -9.09 -11.07 -16.81
CA VAL A 11 -10.03 -11.92 -17.58
C VAL A 11 -11.23 -12.30 -16.71
N THR A 12 -12.39 -11.76 -17.07
CA THR A 12 -13.66 -11.99 -16.38
C THR A 12 -14.64 -12.85 -17.17
N GLN A 13 -14.40 -13.04 -18.47
CA GLN A 13 -15.29 -13.78 -19.37
C GLN A 13 -14.54 -14.37 -20.56
N VAL A 14 -15.00 -15.53 -21.04
CA VAL A 14 -14.59 -16.14 -22.31
C VAL A 14 -15.84 -16.32 -23.18
N SER A 15 -15.73 -15.97 -24.47
CA SER A 15 -16.78 -16.19 -25.46
C SER A 15 -16.27 -17.02 -26.63
N ASP A 16 -17.07 -17.95 -27.13
CA ASP A 16 -16.77 -18.74 -28.34
C ASP A 16 -17.95 -18.69 -29.32
N THR A 17 -17.64 -18.57 -30.62
CA THR A 17 -18.61 -18.57 -31.72
C THR A 17 -17.96 -19.22 -32.94
N ALA A 18 -18.54 -20.33 -33.40
CA ALA A 18 -18.05 -21.01 -34.59
C ALA A 18 -18.61 -20.35 -35.85
N THR A 19 -17.75 -20.16 -36.86
CA THR A 19 -18.14 -19.72 -38.20
C THR A 19 -17.71 -20.75 -39.24
N ALA A 20 -18.54 -20.94 -40.26
CA ALA A 20 -18.26 -21.80 -41.40
C ALA A 20 -18.84 -21.19 -42.68
N THR A 21 -18.43 -21.72 -43.83
CA THR A 21 -18.98 -21.34 -45.14
C THR A 21 -19.27 -22.59 -45.93
N ASP A 22 -20.45 -22.66 -46.55
CA ASP A 22 -20.82 -23.72 -47.46
C ASP A 22 -21.40 -23.16 -48.78
N GLY A 23 -21.95 -24.04 -49.64
CA GLY A 23 -22.54 -23.64 -50.92
C GLY A 23 -23.77 -22.72 -50.81
N SER A 24 -24.31 -22.52 -49.61
CA SER A 24 -25.43 -21.61 -49.31
C SER A 24 -25.00 -20.28 -48.69
N GLY A 25 -23.74 -20.15 -48.27
CA GLY A 25 -23.18 -18.93 -47.70
C GLY A 25 -22.52 -19.14 -46.34
N SER A 26 -22.46 -18.07 -45.53
CA SER A 26 -21.85 -18.10 -44.21
C SER A 26 -22.82 -18.67 -43.17
N LEU A 27 -22.34 -19.63 -42.39
CA LEU A 27 -23.00 -20.20 -41.23
C LEU A 27 -22.29 -19.70 -39.97
N THR A 28 -23.06 -19.34 -38.94
CA THR A 28 -22.52 -18.93 -37.64
C THR A 28 -23.31 -19.67 -36.56
N SER A 29 -22.62 -20.25 -35.58
CA SER A 29 -23.27 -20.84 -34.41
C SER A 29 -23.82 -19.76 -33.48
N ASN A 30 -24.58 -20.17 -32.46
CA ASN A 30 -24.79 -19.30 -31.32
C ASN A 30 -23.46 -19.00 -30.61
N THR A 31 -23.37 -17.84 -29.98
CA THR A 31 -22.29 -17.49 -29.07
C THR A 31 -22.50 -18.18 -27.73
N VAL A 32 -21.44 -18.75 -27.17
CA VAL A 32 -21.40 -19.30 -25.81
C VAL A 32 -20.50 -18.41 -24.98
N GLU A 33 -21.01 -17.92 -23.85
CA GLU A 33 -20.28 -17.09 -22.90
C GLU A 33 -20.12 -17.84 -21.56
N LEU A 34 -18.92 -17.79 -20.99
CA LEU A 34 -18.61 -18.35 -19.68
C LEU A 34 -17.88 -17.30 -18.84
N ALA A 35 -18.44 -16.98 -17.67
CA ALA A 35 -17.77 -16.14 -16.69
C ALA A 35 -16.56 -16.88 -16.09
N VAL A 36 -15.46 -16.15 -15.90
CA VAL A 36 -14.23 -16.65 -15.27
C VAL A 36 -14.09 -15.98 -13.92
N ALA A 37 -14.04 -16.79 -12.85
CA ALA A 37 -13.71 -16.28 -11.53
C ALA A 37 -12.22 -15.90 -11.49
N PRO A 38 -11.85 -14.73 -10.93
CA PRO A 38 -10.44 -14.39 -10.74
C PRO A 38 -9.71 -15.47 -9.95
N GLY A 39 -8.47 -15.76 -10.33
CA GLY A 39 -7.63 -16.70 -9.58
C GLY A 39 -7.40 -16.22 -8.15
N ALA A 40 -7.06 -17.12 -7.23
CA ALA A 40 -6.84 -16.80 -5.81
C ALA A 40 -5.69 -15.78 -5.54
N HIS A 41 -4.85 -15.52 -6.56
CA HIS A 41 -3.78 -14.54 -6.53
C HIS A 41 -4.22 -13.14 -6.98
N CYS A 42 -5.45 -12.99 -7.47
CA CYS A 42 -6.02 -11.74 -7.94
C CYS A 42 -6.54 -10.90 -6.77
N LYS A 43 -5.59 -10.41 -5.99
CA LYS A 43 -5.82 -9.52 -4.86
C LYS A 43 -4.75 -8.43 -4.81
N PRO A 44 -5.00 -7.30 -4.16
CA PRO A 44 -3.96 -6.31 -3.94
C PRO A 44 -2.87 -6.84 -3.02
N GLU A 45 -1.66 -6.31 -3.17
CA GLU A 45 -0.53 -6.58 -2.28
C GLU A 45 0.02 -5.24 -1.80
N VAL A 46 -0.51 -4.74 -0.70
CA VAL A 46 -0.11 -3.45 -0.15
C VAL A 46 1.01 -3.62 0.87
N THR A 47 2.10 -2.89 0.66
CA THR A 47 3.24 -2.78 1.58
C THR A 47 3.33 -1.38 2.13
N VAL A 48 3.86 -1.26 3.36
CA VAL A 48 4.05 0.01 4.05
C VAL A 48 5.53 0.18 4.40
N ASN A 49 6.10 1.35 4.10
CA ASN A 49 7.42 1.75 4.54
C ASN A 49 7.33 3.02 5.38
N LYS A 50 7.55 2.89 6.69
CA LYS A 50 7.59 4.01 7.62
C LYS A 50 9.01 4.44 7.94
N GLU A 51 9.25 5.74 7.91
CA GLU A 51 10.54 6.37 8.12
C GLU A 51 10.40 7.64 8.94
N ILE A 52 11.51 8.06 9.55
CA ILE A 52 11.67 9.33 10.27
C ILE A 52 12.67 10.20 9.51
N CYS A 53 12.39 11.50 9.44
CA CYS A 53 13.33 12.47 8.87
C CYS A 53 14.55 12.61 9.79
N THR A 54 15.75 12.65 9.24
CA THR A 54 16.98 12.73 10.04
C THR A 54 17.48 14.16 10.25
N VAL A 55 16.69 15.15 9.82
CA VAL A 55 16.90 16.58 10.08
C VAL A 55 15.63 17.19 10.68
N SER A 56 15.76 18.37 11.28
CA SER A 56 14.64 19.08 11.93
C SER A 56 13.99 20.15 11.05
N ASN A 57 14.46 20.33 9.80
CA ASN A 57 13.93 21.32 8.87
C ASN A 57 12.57 20.86 8.30
N PRO A 58 11.45 21.53 8.61
CA PRO A 58 10.13 21.12 8.13
C PRO A 58 10.03 21.11 6.60
N HIS A 59 10.73 22.00 5.90
CA HIS A 59 10.72 22.04 4.43
C HIS A 59 11.41 20.82 3.80
N ALA A 60 12.38 20.22 4.49
CA ALA A 60 13.02 18.98 4.03
C ALA A 60 12.20 17.74 4.40
N CYS A 61 11.38 17.84 5.44
CA CYS A 61 10.69 16.73 6.09
C CYS A 61 9.17 16.72 5.86
N GLY A 62 8.73 17.16 4.68
CA GLY A 62 7.32 17.22 4.29
C GLY A 62 7.12 16.98 2.79
N PRO A 63 5.90 17.24 2.27
CA PRO A 63 5.60 17.13 0.85
C PRO A 63 6.58 17.95 -0.01
N GLY A 64 7.17 17.33 -1.03
CA GLY A 64 8.19 17.95 -1.89
C GLY A 64 9.58 18.03 -1.28
N GLY A 65 9.74 17.70 0.00
CA GLY A 65 11.03 17.57 0.67
C GLY A 65 11.70 16.23 0.37
N ALA A 66 12.99 16.27 0.00
CA ALA A 66 13.76 15.06 -0.34
C ALA A 66 14.09 14.19 0.88
N GLY A 67 13.85 14.65 2.11
CA GLY A 67 14.43 14.07 3.32
C GLY A 67 15.78 14.72 3.66
N PRO A 68 16.69 14.03 4.36
CA PRO A 68 16.90 12.57 4.45
C PRO A 68 15.90 11.79 5.33
N TRP A 69 15.53 10.57 4.90
CA TRP A 69 14.61 9.67 5.57
C TRP A 69 15.32 8.37 5.99
N ALA A 70 15.06 7.88 7.20
CA ALA A 70 15.68 6.66 7.71
C ALA A 70 14.75 5.88 8.65
N LYS A 71 15.17 4.66 9.02
CA LYS A 71 14.47 3.85 10.04
C LYS A 71 14.72 4.31 11.47
N LYS A 72 15.72 5.16 11.69
CA LYS A 72 16.16 5.59 13.00
C LYS A 72 16.65 7.03 12.92
N SER A 73 16.20 7.89 13.82
CA SER A 73 16.71 9.26 13.88
C SER A 73 18.14 9.28 14.42
N PRO A 74 18.98 10.27 14.02
CA PRO A 74 20.24 10.53 14.68
C PRO A 74 20.01 10.84 16.16
N VAL A 75 20.97 10.45 16.98
CA VAL A 75 21.00 10.83 18.39
C VAL A 75 21.10 12.35 18.50
N GLY A 76 20.38 12.93 19.45
CA GLY A 76 20.41 14.38 19.70
C GLY A 76 19.54 15.20 18.74
N LEU A 77 19.03 14.62 17.64
CA LEU A 77 18.11 15.35 16.74
C LEU A 77 16.89 15.90 17.50
N LEU A 78 16.32 15.07 18.39
CA LEU A 78 15.11 15.37 19.14
C LEU A 78 15.38 15.84 20.57
N GLN A 79 16.66 16.01 20.95
CA GLN A 79 17.08 16.41 22.30
C GLN A 79 16.38 15.58 23.40
N LEU A 80 15.80 16.22 24.43
CA LEU A 80 14.96 15.58 25.45
C LEU A 80 13.50 15.44 24.98
N LEU A 81 13.01 16.43 24.25
CA LEU A 81 11.66 16.55 23.69
C LEU A 81 11.79 17.24 22.32
N GLY A 82 11.06 16.78 21.32
CA GLY A 82 11.15 17.34 19.98
C GLY A 82 10.07 16.83 19.03
N THR A 83 9.90 17.55 17.93
CA THR A 83 8.99 17.16 16.85
C THR A 83 9.70 16.18 15.92
N ALA A 84 9.16 14.98 15.82
CA ALA A 84 9.58 14.00 14.83
C ALA A 84 8.71 14.13 13.58
N TYR A 85 9.34 14.19 12.42
CA TYR A 85 8.67 14.17 11.12
C TYR A 85 8.73 12.77 10.53
N TRP A 86 7.58 12.26 10.10
CA TRP A 86 7.41 10.91 9.60
C TRP A 86 7.02 10.92 8.12
N ARG A 87 7.51 9.93 7.39
CA ARG A 87 7.05 9.58 6.04
C ARG A 87 6.56 8.15 6.05
N ILE A 88 5.39 7.94 5.48
CA ILE A 88 4.82 6.61 5.24
C ILE A 88 4.62 6.47 3.73
N THR A 89 5.33 5.53 3.11
CA THR A 89 5.10 5.15 1.71
C THR A 89 4.26 3.89 1.67
N VAL A 90 3.09 3.98 1.07
CA VAL A 90 2.17 2.86 0.84
C VAL A 90 2.28 2.47 -0.63
N THR A 91 2.56 1.21 -0.93
CA THR A 91 2.77 0.72 -2.31
C THR A 91 1.90 -0.50 -2.56
N ASN A 92 1.21 -0.55 -3.70
CA ASN A 92 0.51 -1.74 -4.15
C ASN A 92 1.34 -2.47 -5.21
N THR A 93 1.95 -3.60 -4.86
CA THR A 93 2.70 -4.47 -5.77
C THR A 93 1.85 -5.59 -6.37
N GLY A 94 0.59 -5.70 -5.94
CA GLY A 94 -0.31 -6.76 -6.36
C GLY A 94 -0.94 -6.48 -7.73
N PRO A 95 -1.49 -7.51 -8.39
CA PRO A 95 -2.09 -7.39 -9.72
C PRO A 95 -3.49 -6.75 -9.72
N VAL A 96 -4.05 -6.40 -8.56
CA VAL A 96 -5.38 -5.78 -8.42
C VAL A 96 -5.26 -4.47 -7.64
N GLU A 97 -6.05 -3.48 -8.05
CA GLU A 97 -6.15 -2.19 -7.36
C GLU A 97 -6.64 -2.36 -5.91
N ALA A 98 -5.98 -1.66 -4.99
CA ALA A 98 -6.42 -1.56 -3.60
C ALA A 98 -7.37 -0.38 -3.44
N THR A 99 -8.58 -0.62 -2.96
CA THR A 99 -9.60 0.40 -2.74
C THR A 99 -9.80 0.70 -1.26
N GLY A 100 -10.21 1.93 -0.95
CA GLY A 100 -10.54 2.32 0.42
C GLY A 100 -9.36 2.22 1.39
N VAL A 101 -8.14 2.40 0.89
CA VAL A 101 -6.90 2.33 1.66
C VAL A 101 -6.94 3.39 2.76
N THR A 102 -6.69 2.96 3.99
CA THR A 102 -6.52 3.81 5.16
C THR A 102 -5.21 3.49 5.86
N VAL A 103 -4.51 4.50 6.36
CA VAL A 103 -3.28 4.32 7.14
C VAL A 103 -3.61 4.18 8.62
N ASN A 104 -3.12 3.13 9.26
CA ASN A 104 -3.23 2.90 10.69
C ASN A 104 -1.92 3.31 11.38
N ASP A 105 -1.99 4.22 12.33
CA ASP A 105 -0.85 4.66 13.13
C ASP A 105 -1.31 5.01 14.57
N PRO A 106 -1.31 4.02 15.49
CA PRO A 106 -1.87 4.22 16.82
C PRO A 106 -1.02 5.15 17.71
N THR A 107 0.24 5.39 17.35
CA THR A 107 1.13 6.28 18.12
C THR A 107 1.04 7.71 17.60
N THR A 108 0.87 7.89 16.29
CA THR A 108 0.73 9.21 15.65
C THR A 108 -0.55 9.25 14.82
N HIS A 109 -1.68 9.46 15.49
CA HIS A 109 -3.00 9.57 14.84
C HIS A 109 -3.05 10.66 13.75
N GLY A 110 -2.19 11.68 13.82
CA GLY A 110 -2.03 12.69 12.76
C GLY A 110 -1.68 12.08 11.39
N CYS A 111 -1.00 10.93 11.35
CA CYS A 111 -0.70 10.24 10.10
C CYS A 111 -1.95 9.62 9.44
N GLN A 112 -2.91 9.15 10.23
CA GLN A 112 -4.20 8.68 9.71
C GLN A 112 -4.99 9.84 9.10
N ALA A 113 -5.04 10.98 9.79
CA ALA A 113 -5.73 12.18 9.29
C ALA A 113 -5.07 12.73 8.01
N ALA A 114 -3.74 12.79 7.96
CA ALA A 114 -3.00 13.24 6.79
C ALA A 114 -3.16 12.31 5.57
N ALA A 115 -3.30 11.00 5.80
CA ALA A 115 -3.53 10.03 4.74
C ALA A 115 -4.93 10.19 4.12
N GLY A 116 -5.96 10.37 4.96
CA GLY A 116 -7.35 10.21 4.56
C GLY A 116 -7.65 8.78 4.06
N THR A 117 -8.68 8.66 3.24
CA THR A 117 -8.98 7.43 2.49
C THR A 117 -8.61 7.63 1.02
N PHE A 118 -8.06 6.60 0.39
CA PHE A 118 -7.65 6.66 -1.02
C PHE A 118 -7.62 5.30 -1.68
N ASP A 119 -7.65 5.30 -3.02
CA ASP A 119 -7.41 4.10 -3.82
C ASP A 119 -5.97 4.10 -4.33
N LEU A 120 -5.44 2.90 -4.56
CA LEU A 120 -4.05 2.67 -4.95
C LEU A 120 -3.98 1.64 -6.09
N ALA A 121 -3.84 2.17 -7.31
CA ALA A 121 -3.70 1.39 -8.54
C ALA A 121 -2.51 0.41 -8.49
N VAL A 122 -2.53 -0.57 -9.40
CA VAL A 122 -1.45 -1.54 -9.57
C VAL A 122 -0.12 -0.84 -9.84
N GLY A 123 0.91 -1.18 -9.06
CA GLY A 123 2.25 -0.61 -9.17
C GLY A 123 2.39 0.83 -8.63
N ALA A 124 1.31 1.43 -8.14
CA ALA A 124 1.33 2.80 -7.63
C ALA A 124 1.83 2.86 -6.17
N SER A 125 2.39 4.01 -5.82
CA SER A 125 2.76 4.37 -4.45
C SER A 125 2.14 5.71 -4.05
N ARG A 126 1.81 5.84 -2.76
CA ARG A 126 1.40 7.11 -2.13
C ARG A 126 2.27 7.39 -0.93
N GLN A 127 2.74 8.64 -0.82
CA GLN A 127 3.46 9.12 0.35
C GLN A 127 2.54 9.94 1.25
N VAL A 128 2.60 9.67 2.55
CA VAL A 128 1.91 10.39 3.60
C VAL A 128 2.97 11.01 4.50
N TYR A 129 2.78 12.29 4.83
CA TYR A 129 3.68 13.05 5.69
C TYR A 129 2.89 13.54 6.90
N CYS A 130 3.48 13.40 8.07
CA CYS A 130 2.89 13.77 9.35
C CYS A 130 4.01 14.03 10.36
N ASP A 131 3.67 14.71 11.46
CA ASP A 131 4.60 14.96 12.55
C ASP A 131 3.97 14.63 13.91
N SER A 132 4.82 14.43 14.91
CA SER A 132 4.39 14.34 16.30
C SER A 132 5.41 14.93 17.26
N PHE A 133 4.92 15.70 18.23
CA PHE A 133 5.72 16.15 19.36
C PHE A 133 5.88 15.02 20.36
N LEU A 134 7.13 14.63 20.64
CA LEU A 134 7.43 13.45 21.44
C LEU A 134 7.70 13.83 22.90
N LEU A 135 6.87 13.28 23.80
CA LEU A 135 6.95 13.47 25.25
C LEU A 135 7.83 12.44 25.97
N ALA A 136 8.15 11.34 25.30
CA ALA A 136 9.02 10.29 25.81
C ALA A 136 9.87 9.72 24.67
N LEU A 137 11.16 9.52 24.93
CA LEU A 137 12.12 8.93 24.00
C LEU A 137 12.92 7.82 24.72
N PRO A 138 13.31 6.73 24.02
CA PRO A 138 13.06 6.48 22.59
C PRO A 138 11.60 6.09 22.32
N LEU A 139 11.14 6.36 21.10
CA LEU A 139 9.81 5.97 20.62
C LEU A 139 9.93 5.13 19.36
N LYS A 140 9.35 3.93 19.37
CA LYS A 140 9.13 3.12 18.18
C LYS A 140 7.74 3.42 17.62
N ASN A 141 7.68 4.12 16.50
CA ASN A 141 6.42 4.47 15.85
C ASN A 141 6.12 3.48 14.72
N THR A 142 4.93 2.87 14.71
CA THR A 142 4.57 1.77 13.80
C THR A 142 3.32 2.10 13.01
N ALA A 143 3.32 1.84 11.70
CA ALA A 143 2.14 2.00 10.85
C ALA A 143 1.86 0.76 9.99
N SER A 144 0.60 0.58 9.62
CA SER A 144 0.13 -0.37 8.60
C SER A 144 -0.92 0.31 7.71
N ALA A 145 -1.44 -0.40 6.71
CA ALA A 145 -2.56 0.06 5.90
C ALA A 145 -3.67 -0.99 5.88
N THR A 146 -4.92 -0.55 5.94
CA THR A 146 -6.11 -1.40 5.75
C THR A 146 -6.76 -1.08 4.41
N PHE A 147 -7.12 -2.09 3.64
CA PHE A 147 -7.61 -1.94 2.27
C PHE A 147 -8.51 -3.12 1.84
N SER A 148 -9.29 -2.91 0.78
CA SER A 148 -10.03 -3.96 0.07
C SER A 148 -9.55 -4.06 -1.38
N GLY A 149 -9.83 -5.17 -2.05
CA GLY A 149 -9.59 -5.33 -3.47
C GLY A 149 -10.72 -4.79 -4.34
N LEU A 150 -10.37 -4.23 -5.49
CA LEU A 150 -11.35 -3.86 -6.50
C LEU A 150 -12.16 -5.10 -6.94
N ASN A 151 -13.48 -4.97 -6.98
CA ASN A 151 -14.44 -6.03 -7.33
C ASN A 151 -14.46 -7.24 -6.39
N GLU A 152 -13.97 -7.12 -5.16
CA GLU A 152 -14.15 -8.17 -4.15
C GLU A 152 -15.65 -8.41 -3.86
N PRO A 153 -16.06 -9.67 -3.62
CA PRO A 153 -17.45 -9.98 -3.27
C PRO A 153 -17.95 -9.17 -2.06
N PRO A 154 -19.23 -8.74 -2.04
CA PRO A 154 -19.79 -8.05 -0.89
C PRO A 154 -19.60 -8.83 0.40
N GLY A 155 -19.19 -8.15 1.48
CA GLY A 155 -18.93 -8.77 2.79
C GLY A 155 -17.53 -9.33 2.97
N THR A 156 -16.65 -9.23 1.96
CA THR A 156 -15.22 -9.57 2.09
C THR A 156 -14.58 -8.64 3.13
N PRO A 157 -14.01 -9.17 4.22
CA PRO A 157 -13.35 -8.33 5.22
C PRO A 157 -12.12 -7.63 4.63
N PRO A 158 -11.85 -6.36 5.01
CA PRO A 158 -10.64 -5.68 4.60
C PRO A 158 -9.38 -6.42 5.05
N THR A 159 -8.33 -6.33 4.24
CA THR A 159 -6.99 -6.84 4.56
C THR A 159 -6.16 -5.74 5.23
N THR A 160 -5.31 -6.12 6.19
CA THR A 160 -4.32 -5.21 6.79
C THR A 160 -2.92 -5.65 6.38
N SER A 161 -2.10 -4.69 5.93
CA SER A 161 -0.71 -4.93 5.54
C SER A 161 0.16 -5.36 6.73
N ALA A 162 1.32 -5.95 6.44
CA ALA A 162 2.38 -6.03 7.44
C ALA A 162 2.75 -4.63 7.97
N PRO A 163 3.09 -4.52 9.26
CA PRO A 163 3.46 -3.24 9.86
C PRO A 163 4.89 -2.82 9.48
N SER A 164 5.14 -1.51 9.51
CA SER A 164 6.46 -0.90 9.34
C SER A 164 6.73 0.09 10.46
N SER A 165 7.94 0.06 11.02
CA SER A 165 8.32 0.93 12.13
C SER A 165 9.52 1.82 11.79
N ALA A 166 9.57 2.98 12.44
CA ALA A 166 10.76 3.81 12.56
C ALA A 166 10.95 4.26 14.02
N ILE A 167 12.19 4.51 14.42
CA ILE A 167 12.57 4.81 15.80
C ILE A 167 13.03 6.26 15.92
N ALA A 168 12.35 7.02 16.77
CA ALA A 168 12.85 8.28 17.30
C ALA A 168 13.79 7.98 18.48
N CYS A 169 15.08 8.22 18.29
CA CYS A 169 16.11 7.98 19.29
C CYS A 169 16.19 9.09 20.34
N SER A 170 16.45 8.70 21.59
CA SER A 170 16.87 9.64 22.65
C SER A 170 18.38 9.89 22.59
N LEU A 171 18.87 10.83 23.42
CA LEU A 171 20.31 10.99 23.67
C LEU A 171 20.99 9.69 24.17
N LEU A 172 20.24 8.82 24.84
CA LEU A 172 20.75 7.59 25.45
C LEU A 172 20.87 6.43 24.46
N CYS A 173 20.36 6.56 23.23
CA CYS A 173 20.45 5.50 22.21
C CYS A 173 21.89 5.19 21.76
N ILE A 174 22.88 6.02 22.11
CA ILE A 174 24.31 5.72 21.90
C ILE A 174 24.74 4.49 22.73
N LEU A 175 24.06 4.23 23.85
CA LEU A 175 24.39 3.14 24.77
C LEU A 175 23.87 1.77 24.30
N THR A 176 22.94 1.77 23.35
CA THR A 176 22.40 0.56 22.72
C THR A 176 23.02 0.41 21.34
N LYS A 177 24.30 -0.01 21.30
CA LYS A 177 24.86 -0.57 20.07
C LYS A 177 24.09 -1.87 19.81
N GLU A 178 23.38 -1.94 18.69
CA GLU A 178 22.54 -3.09 18.34
C GLU A 178 23.37 -4.38 18.43
N SER A 179 22.91 -5.30 19.29
CA SER A 179 23.36 -6.70 19.33
C SER A 179 22.55 -7.50 18.33
#